data_AF-A0A535NZP2-F1
#
_entry.id   AF-A0A535NZP2-F1
#
_cell.length_a   1.000
_cell.length_b   1.000
_cell.length_c   1.000
_cell.angle_alpha   90.00
_cell.angle_beta   90.00
_cell.angle_gamma   90.00
#
_symmetry.space_group_name_H-M   'P 1'
#
loop_
_entity.id
_entity.type
_entity.pdbx_description
1 polymer ?
#
loop_
_entity_poly.entity_id
_entity_poly.type
_entity_poly.pdbx_seq_one_letter_code
_entity_poly.pdbx_strand_id
1 'polypeptide(L)'
;MTWSQACAMRLTRHGLAEPVAPERLAEQVEIMCGAHAQVMSAAELSIGLRVSGATRADVRGALWADRSLIKAYGPRGTVHLLAAADLPMWTGALSAMLERPRFPEGVRLSPDQQDRGATLDRTTRSPRPSG
;
A
#
# COMPACT_ATOMS: atom_id res chain seq x y z
N MET A 1 20.43 24.84 3.64
CA MET A 1 20.53 23.37 3.60
C MET A 1 21.30 22.98 2.35
N THR A 2 22.37 22.18 2.48
CA THR A 2 23.14 21.63 1.35
C THR A 2 22.50 20.33 0.83
N TRP A 3 22.94 19.85 -0.33
CA TRP A 3 22.47 18.57 -0.87
C TRP A 3 22.75 17.40 0.07
N SER A 4 23.96 17.32 0.63
CA SER A 4 24.33 16.27 1.57
C SER A 4 23.45 16.28 2.82
N GLN A 5 23.09 17.47 3.32
CA GLN A 5 22.15 17.59 4.44
C GLN A 5 20.74 17.11 4.07
N ALA A 6 20.26 17.44 2.86
CA ALA A 6 18.96 16.96 2.39
C ALA A 6 18.94 15.42 2.21
N CYS A 7 20.02 14.84 1.69
CA CYS A 7 20.16 13.38 1.55
C CYS A 7 20.20 12.68 2.91
N ALA A 8 21.01 13.18 3.85
CA ALA A 8 21.08 12.63 5.20
C ALA A 8 19.70 12.64 5.87
N MET A 9 18.99 13.77 5.81
CA MET A 9 17.63 13.89 6.34
C MET A 9 16.68 12.86 5.73
N ARG A 10 16.72 12.66 4.40
CA ARG A 10 15.88 11.67 3.71
C ARG A 10 16.22 10.24 4.13
N LEU A 11 17.49 9.89 4.22
CA LEU A 11 17.92 8.56 4.66
C LEU A 11 17.48 8.26 6.09
N THR A 12 17.65 9.22 7.00
CA THR A 12 17.17 9.11 8.38
C THR A 12 15.65 8.99 8.43
N ARG A 13 14.92 9.88 7.74
CA ARG A 13 13.45 9.87 7.74
C ARG A 13 12.88 8.57 7.19
N HIS A 14 13.50 7.99 6.16
CA HIS A 14 13.02 6.75 5.54
C HIS A 14 13.58 5.48 6.19
N GLY A 15 14.18 5.56 7.39
CA GLY A 15 14.70 4.38 8.11
C GLY A 15 15.85 3.66 7.38
N LEU A 16 16.54 4.35 6.47
CA LEU A 16 17.66 3.79 5.69
C LEU A 16 19.02 4.09 6.31
N ALA A 17 19.12 5.12 7.13
CA ALA A 17 20.33 5.38 7.91
C ALA A 17 20.38 4.48 9.16
N GLU A 18 19.23 4.30 9.81
CA GLU A 18 19.02 3.38 10.94
C GLU A 18 17.60 2.80 10.80
N PRO A 19 17.44 1.48 10.72
CA PRO A 19 16.12 0.86 10.66
C PRO A 19 15.28 1.16 11.91
N VAL A 20 13.97 1.36 11.74
CA VAL A 20 13.07 1.57 12.88
C VAL A 20 12.70 0.26 13.56
N ALA A 21 12.14 0.34 14.78
CA ALA A 21 11.66 -0.82 15.52
C ALA A 21 10.51 -1.54 14.79
N PRO A 22 10.36 -2.87 14.94
CA PRO A 22 9.30 -3.67 14.28
C PRO A 22 7.89 -3.13 14.43
N GLU A 23 7.57 -2.56 15.60
CA GLU A 23 6.25 -2.05 15.95
C GLU A 23 5.86 -0.84 15.10
N ARG A 24 6.85 -0.17 14.48
CA ARG A 24 6.68 1.00 13.63
C ARG A 24 6.55 0.66 12.15
N LEU A 25 6.35 -0.61 11.78
CA LEU A 25 6.28 -1.02 10.37
C LEU A 25 5.24 -0.24 9.56
N ALA A 26 4.00 -0.13 10.05
CA ALA A 26 2.95 0.61 9.35
C ALA A 26 3.23 2.12 9.30
N GLU A 27 3.72 2.68 10.40
CA GLU A 27 4.16 4.08 10.47
C GLU A 27 5.29 4.37 9.47
N GLN A 28 6.25 3.45 9.31
CA GLN A 28 7.34 3.62 8.36
C GLN A 28 6.83 3.62 6.91
N VAL A 29 5.79 2.83 6.60
CA VAL A 29 5.12 2.85 5.30
C VAL A 29 4.38 4.17 5.06
N GLU A 30 3.73 4.74 6.09
CA GLU A 30 3.16 6.10 6.07
C GLU A 30 4.24 7.15 5.77
N ILE A 31 5.37 7.13 6.49
CA ILE A 31 6.49 8.07 6.28
C ILE A 31 7.07 7.97 4.86
N MET A 32 7.02 6.78 4.24
CA MET A 32 7.44 6.56 2.86
C MET A 32 6.43 7.06 1.82
N CYS A 33 5.22 7.44 2.24
CA CYS A 33 4.05 7.65 1.37
C CYS A 33 3.71 6.39 0.56
N GLY A 34 3.84 5.22 1.18
CA GLY A 34 3.58 3.92 0.57
C GLY A 34 4.80 3.22 -0.02
N ALA A 35 4.74 1.89 -0.05
CA ALA A 35 5.72 1.04 -0.74
C ALA A 35 5.13 0.53 -2.06
N HIS A 36 5.83 0.74 -3.17
CA HIS A 36 5.39 0.24 -4.48
C HIS A 36 5.33 -1.29 -4.48
N ALA A 37 4.18 -1.85 -4.88
CA ALA A 37 3.82 -3.26 -4.69
C ALA A 37 3.27 -3.94 -5.95
N GLN A 38 3.57 -3.40 -7.13
CA GLN A 38 3.31 -4.08 -8.40
C GLN A 38 4.01 -5.46 -8.44
N VAL A 39 5.19 -5.54 -7.82
CA VAL A 39 5.88 -6.78 -7.49
C VAL A 39 5.92 -6.88 -5.96
N MET A 40 5.16 -7.81 -5.39
CA MET A 40 4.97 -7.88 -3.93
C MET A 40 6.27 -8.10 -3.16
N SER A 41 7.18 -8.95 -3.68
CA SER A 41 8.49 -9.19 -3.04
C SER A 41 9.38 -7.93 -3.00
N ALA A 42 9.23 -7.01 -3.96
CA ALA A 42 9.94 -5.73 -3.94
C ALA A 42 9.39 -4.80 -2.84
N ALA A 43 8.07 -4.82 -2.59
CA ALA A 43 7.48 -4.10 -1.46
C ALA A 43 7.96 -4.68 -0.13
N GLU A 44 7.92 -6.01 0.01
CA GLU A 44 8.40 -6.73 1.20
C GLU A 44 9.87 -6.38 1.49
N LEU A 45 10.75 -6.41 0.48
CA LEU A 45 12.16 -6.04 0.63
C LEU A 45 12.33 -4.56 0.98
N SER A 46 11.60 -3.66 0.30
CA SER A 46 11.67 -2.21 0.56
C SER A 46 11.31 -1.89 2.01
N ILE A 47 10.28 -2.53 2.56
CA ILE A 47 9.90 -2.36 3.96
C ILE A 47 10.94 -3.02 4.89
N GLY A 48 11.36 -4.24 4.58
CA GLY A 48 12.33 -4.99 5.40
C GLY A 48 13.69 -4.29 5.55
N LEU A 49 14.14 -3.52 4.57
CA LEU A 49 15.37 -2.71 4.67
C LEU A 49 15.27 -1.56 5.69
N ARG A 50 14.05 -1.18 6.09
CA ARG A 50 13.77 0.01 6.91
C ARG A 50 13.27 -0.30 8.29
N VAL A 51 12.98 -1.56 8.58
CA VAL A 51 12.39 -2.02 9.83
C VAL A 51 13.25 -3.17 10.34
N SER A 52 13.85 -2.98 11.52
CA SER A 52 14.80 -3.91 12.12
C SER A 52 14.17 -5.29 12.30
N GLY A 53 14.82 -6.34 11.79
CA GLY A 53 14.37 -7.72 11.92
C GLY A 53 13.09 -8.08 11.14
N ALA A 54 12.48 -7.14 10.41
CA ALA A 54 11.24 -7.39 9.68
C ALA A 54 11.44 -8.39 8.54
N THR A 55 10.51 -9.32 8.43
CA THR A 55 10.46 -10.34 7.39
C THR A 55 9.27 -10.13 6.46
N ARG A 56 9.23 -10.90 5.37
CA ARG A 56 8.04 -10.95 4.51
C ARG A 56 6.77 -11.39 5.26
N ALA A 57 6.91 -12.17 6.33
CA ALA A 57 5.77 -12.65 7.11
C ALA A 57 5.13 -11.50 7.87
N ASP A 58 5.93 -10.59 8.41
CA ASP A 58 5.46 -9.42 9.16
C ASP A 58 4.70 -8.45 8.24
N VAL A 59 5.23 -8.18 7.03
CA VAL A 59 4.54 -7.35 6.03
C VAL A 59 3.20 -7.98 5.63
N ARG A 60 3.14 -9.30 5.49
CA ARG A 60 1.89 -10.03 5.18
C ARG A 60 0.93 -10.06 6.36
N GLY A 61 1.43 -10.17 7.58
CA GLY A 61 0.63 -10.04 8.82
C GLY A 61 -0.04 -8.68 8.88
N ALA A 62 0.74 -7.62 8.72
CA ALA A 62 0.25 -6.24 8.66
C ALA A 62 -0.83 -6.04 7.57
N LEU A 63 -0.68 -6.67 6.40
CA LEU A 63 -1.63 -6.57 5.30
C LEU A 63 -2.92 -7.40 5.50
N TRP A 64 -2.79 -8.66 5.93
CA TRP A 64 -3.90 -9.62 5.89
C TRP A 64 -4.55 -9.90 7.24
N ALA A 65 -3.76 -9.88 8.32
CA ALA A 65 -4.21 -10.14 9.68
C ALA A 65 -4.56 -8.83 10.39
N ASP A 66 -3.56 -7.97 10.62
CA ASP A 66 -3.72 -6.78 11.46
C ASP A 66 -4.45 -5.65 10.74
N ARG A 67 -4.47 -5.68 9.41
CA ARG A 67 -5.06 -4.64 8.54
C ARG A 67 -4.48 -3.24 8.79
N SER A 68 -3.26 -3.17 9.31
CA SER A 68 -2.51 -1.93 9.47
C SER A 68 -1.93 -1.44 8.13
N LEU A 69 -1.80 -2.33 7.15
CA LEU A 69 -1.54 -2.00 5.75
C LEU A 69 -2.71 -2.38 4.85
N ILE A 70 -2.88 -1.63 3.77
CA ILE A 70 -3.79 -1.95 2.66
C ILE A 70 -3.01 -2.08 1.36
N LYS A 71 -3.50 -2.89 0.43
CA LYS A 71 -2.99 -2.96 -0.94
C LYS A 71 -4.00 -2.31 -1.88
N ALA A 72 -3.62 -1.19 -2.48
CA ALA A 72 -4.50 -0.40 -3.33
C ALA A 72 -3.71 0.21 -4.49
N TYR A 73 -4.44 0.78 -5.46
CA TYR A 73 -3.82 1.68 -6.43
C TYR A 73 -3.53 3.02 -5.76
N GLY A 74 -2.26 3.41 -5.76
CA GLY A 74 -1.75 4.63 -5.13
C GLY A 74 -1.25 5.67 -6.14
N PRO A 75 -0.20 6.44 -5.79
CA PRO A 75 0.42 7.43 -6.66
C PRO A 75 0.66 6.93 -8.08
N ARG A 76 0.33 7.77 -9.08
CA ARG A 76 0.54 7.49 -10.51
C ARG A 76 -0.21 6.24 -11.01
N GLY A 77 -1.22 5.79 -10.27
CA GLY A 77 -2.08 4.68 -10.65
C GLY A 77 -1.45 3.29 -10.55
N THR A 78 -0.31 3.14 -9.87
CA THR A 78 0.33 1.84 -9.66
C THR A 78 -0.02 1.24 -8.30
N VAL A 79 0.16 -0.07 -8.14
CA VAL A 79 -0.18 -0.77 -6.89
C VAL A 79 0.83 -0.42 -5.79
N HIS A 80 0.35 -0.07 -4.61
CA HIS A 80 1.15 0.22 -3.42
C HIS A 80 0.61 -0.52 -2.20
N LEU A 81 1.50 -0.81 -1.24
CA LEU A 81 1.12 -0.95 0.16
C LEU A 81 1.07 0.44 0.77
N LEU A 82 -0.06 0.79 1.38
CA LEU A 82 -0.29 2.04 2.08
C LEU A 82 -0.62 1.74 3.54
N ALA A 83 -0.22 2.62 4.46
CA ALA A 83 -0.72 2.54 5.82
C ALA A 83 -2.25 2.72 5.80
N ALA A 84 -2.98 1.89 6.54
CA ALA A 84 -4.43 1.97 6.59
C ALA A 84 -4.90 3.32 7.16
N ALA A 85 -4.12 3.91 8.07
CA ALA A 85 -4.38 5.24 8.65
C ALA A 85 -4.41 6.37 7.60
N ASP A 86 -3.65 6.24 6.52
CA ASP A 86 -3.58 7.23 5.44
C ASP A 86 -4.70 7.10 4.41
N LEU A 87 -5.58 6.09 4.51
CA LEU A 87 -6.61 5.84 3.50
C LEU A 87 -7.49 7.08 3.21
N PRO A 88 -7.94 7.89 4.20
CA PRO A 88 -8.71 9.10 3.90
C PRO A 88 -7.91 10.13 3.07
N MET A 89 -6.64 10.32 3.39
CA MET A 89 -5.75 11.23 2.65
C MET A 89 -5.54 10.74 1.23
N TRP A 90 -5.21 9.45 1.04
CA TRP A 90 -5.05 8.87 -0.29
C TRP A 90 -6.33 8.91 -1.12
N THR A 91 -7.47 8.64 -0.49
CA THR A 91 -8.77 8.73 -1.18
C THR A 91 -9.01 10.15 -1.69
N GLY A 92 -8.84 11.16 -0.84
CA GLY A 92 -8.99 12.56 -1.24
C GLY A 92 -8.02 12.97 -2.35
N ALA A 93 -6.74 12.66 -2.19
CA ALA A 93 -5.69 13.01 -3.16
C ALA A 93 -5.92 12.34 -4.53
N LEU A 94 -6.26 11.04 -4.54
CA LEU A 94 -6.45 10.30 -5.77
C LEU A 94 -7.76 10.69 -6.47
N SER A 95 -8.85 10.92 -5.74
CA SER A 95 -10.11 11.36 -6.32
C SER A 95 -9.97 12.70 -7.05
N ALA A 96 -9.12 13.61 -6.59
CA ALA A 96 -8.82 14.87 -7.27
C ALA A 96 -8.00 14.70 -8.56
N MET A 97 -7.36 13.55 -8.78
CA MET A 97 -6.50 13.29 -9.94
C MET A 97 -7.16 12.42 -11.03
N LEU A 98 -8.34 11.87 -10.77
CA LEU A 98 -9.06 10.98 -11.70
C LEU A 98 -9.81 11.78 -12.78
N GLU A 99 -9.10 12.58 -13.56
CA GLU A 99 -9.69 13.30 -14.70
C GLU A 99 -9.78 12.44 -15.98
N ARG A 100 -9.09 11.29 -16.03
CA ARG A 100 -9.07 10.42 -17.23
C ARG A 100 -9.39 8.96 -16.91
N PRO A 101 -10.20 8.28 -17.75
CA PRO A 101 -10.43 6.85 -17.64
C PRO A 101 -9.10 6.09 -17.71
N ARG A 102 -8.84 5.25 -16.70
CA ARG A 102 -7.59 4.48 -16.56
C ARG A 102 -7.38 3.44 -17.67
N PHE A 103 -8.47 2.91 -18.23
CA PHE A 103 -8.44 1.85 -19.22
C PHE A 103 -9.12 2.28 -20.52
N PRO A 104 -8.64 1.83 -21.69
CA PRO A 104 -9.34 1.99 -22.96
C PRO A 104 -10.78 1.48 -22.87
N GLU A 105 -11.68 2.04 -23.67
CA GLU A 105 -13.09 1.66 -23.66
C GLU A 105 -13.33 0.15 -23.80
N GLY A 106 -12.61 -0.53 -24.69
CA GLY A 106 -12.74 -1.98 -24.89
C GLY A 106 -12.22 -2.86 -23.73
N VAL A 107 -11.56 -2.28 -22.72
CA VAL A 107 -11.07 -2.99 -21.53
C VAL A 107 -11.93 -2.69 -20.30
N ARG A 108 -12.70 -1.58 -20.32
CA ARG A 108 -13.56 -1.20 -19.21
C ARG A 108 -14.76 -2.13 -19.14
N LEU A 109 -15.10 -2.55 -17.93
CA LEU A 109 -16.39 -3.20 -17.68
C LEU A 109 -17.51 -2.20 -17.93
N SER A 110 -18.55 -2.61 -18.65
CA SER A 110 -19.79 -1.85 -18.73
C SER A 110 -20.42 -1.72 -17.33
N PRO A 111 -21.28 -0.72 -17.08
CA PRO A 111 -21.97 -0.58 -15.79
C PRO A 111 -22.64 -1.90 -15.33
N ASP A 112 -23.32 -2.58 -16.24
CA ASP A 112 -23.96 -3.88 -15.95
C ASP A 112 -22.96 -4.98 -15.58
N GLN A 113 -21.77 -4.98 -16.19
CA GLN A 113 -20.70 -5.93 -15.85
C GLN A 113 -20.07 -5.63 -14.49
N GLN A 114 -19.96 -4.35 -14.11
CA GLN A 114 -19.47 -3.93 -12.80
C GLN A 114 -20.41 -4.37 -11.68
N ASP A 115 -21.72 -4.17 -11.85
CA ASP A 115 -22.74 -4.57 -10.87
C ASP A 115 -22.78 -6.09 -10.68
N ARG A 116 -22.63 -6.87 -11.76
CA ARG A 116 -22.52 -8.34 -11.69
C ARG A 116 -21.26 -8.78 -10.93
N GLY A 117 -20.13 -8.13 -11.17
CA GLY A 117 -18.87 -8.42 -10.45
C GLY A 117 -18.96 -8.12 -8.95
N ALA A 118 -19.56 -6.98 -8.58
CA ALA A 118 -19.77 -6.61 -7.18
C ALA A 118 -20.73 -7.57 -6.43
N THR A 119 -21.66 -8.18 -7.16
CA THR A 119 -22.60 -9.18 -6.62
C THR A 119 -21.93 -10.54 -6.40
N LEU A 120 -20.97 -10.92 -7.24
CA LEU A 120 -20.20 -12.17 -7.14
C LEU A 120 -19.21 -12.19 -5.96
N ASP A 121 -18.54 -11.07 -5.67
CA ASP A 121 -17.65 -10.95 -4.50
C ASP A 121 -18.43 -11.09 -3.16
N ARG A 122 -19.68 -10.61 -3.15
CA ARG A 122 -20.56 -10.69 -1.99
C ARG A 122 -21.08 -12.12 -1.72
N THR A 123 -21.12 -12.97 -2.75
CA THR A 123 -21.62 -14.36 -2.66
C THR A 123 -20.51 -15.40 -2.50
N THR A 124 -19.27 -15.08 -2.88
CA THR A 124 -18.10 -15.98 -2.76
C THR A 124 -17.35 -15.86 -1.42
N ARG A 125 -17.69 -14.86 -0.59
CA ARG A 125 -17.14 -14.72 0.78
C ARG A 125 -17.80 -15.73 1.73
N SER A 126 -17.42 -17.00 1.61
CA SER A 126 -17.81 -18.04 2.58
C SER A 126 -17.31 -17.66 3.99
N PRO A 127 -18.10 -17.85 5.06
CA PRO A 127 -17.63 -17.59 6.41
C PRO A 127 -16.46 -18.54 6.71
N ARG A 128 -15.33 -18.01 7.20
CA ARG A 128 -14.24 -18.87 7.69
C ARG A 128 -14.80 -19.78 8.78
N PRO A 129 -14.54 -21.11 8.75
CA PRO A 129 -14.92 -21.96 9.85
C PRO A 129 -14.15 -21.52 11.10
N SER A 130 -14.89 -21.30 12.18
CA SER A 130 -14.36 -21.11 13.52
C SER A 130 -13.74 -22.42 13.98
N GLY A 131 -12.41 -22.47 14.01
CA GLY A 131 -11.59 -23.51 14.62
C GLY A 131 -10.55 -22.87 15.52
#